data_AF-A0A5E4JX12-F1
#
_entry.id   AF-A0A5E4JX12-F1
#
_cell.length_a   1.000
_cell.length_b   1.000
_cell.length_c   1.000
_cell.angle_alpha   90.00
_cell.angle_beta   90.00
_cell.angle_gamma   90.00
#
_symmetry.space_group_name_H-M   'P 1'
#
loop_
_entity.id
_entity.type
_entity.pdbx_description
1 polymer ?
#
loop_
_entity_poly.entity_id
_entity_poly.type
_entity_poly.pdbx_seq_one_letter_code
_entity_poly.pdbx_strand_id
1 'polypeptide(L)'
;MRQIIKEDILDVIKKVITALKNEDYSTLAELSNHTIHDASIFQEDDPLTLAVLVYALSKVIHRSIERGQTAPDAASSLQKAHEALTNDDDNAYRAIMKDLLRNIGQYDAQLKLYIQEVIQQARIKKASKIYEHGISIARTAELLGLSQWELQNYIGKTVMDIPHDGIKATDRLKKARELFK
;
A
#
# COMPACT_ATOMS: atom_id res chain seq x y z
N MET A 1 -6.97 -4.81 -15.49
CA MET A 1 -6.91 -4.52 -14.04
C MET A 1 -8.22 -4.98 -13.41
N ARG A 2 -8.25 -5.42 -12.15
CA ARG A 2 -9.54 -5.75 -11.50
C ARG A 2 -10.35 -4.47 -11.24
N GLN A 3 -11.68 -4.53 -11.38
CA GLN A 3 -12.54 -3.36 -11.27
C GLN A 3 -12.41 -2.61 -9.94
N ILE A 4 -12.38 -3.33 -8.81
CA ILE A 4 -12.23 -2.74 -7.47
C ILE A 4 -10.91 -1.95 -7.34
N ILE A 5 -9.83 -2.49 -7.91
CA ILE A 5 -8.51 -1.86 -7.88
C ILE A 5 -8.50 -0.61 -8.77
N LYS A 6 -9.15 -0.71 -9.92
CA LYS A 6 -9.26 0.41 -10.86
C LYS A 6 -10.01 1.59 -10.23
N GLU A 7 -11.14 1.33 -9.57
CA GLU A 7 -11.92 2.36 -8.89
C GLU A 7 -11.13 3.05 -7.76
N ASP A 8 -10.40 2.26 -6.98
CA ASP A 8 -9.52 2.76 -5.92
C ASP A 8 -8.40 3.66 -6.48
N ILE A 9 -7.70 3.20 -7.53
CA ILE A 9 -6.65 3.97 -8.21
C ILE A 9 -7.20 5.29 -8.76
N LEU A 10 -8.38 5.27 -9.40
CA LEU A 10 -9.01 6.49 -9.94
C LEU A 10 -9.32 7.50 -8.84
N ASP A 11 -9.88 7.05 -7.72
CA ASP A 11 -10.18 7.91 -6.58
C ASP A 11 -8.93 8.54 -5.98
N VAL A 12 -7.87 7.75 -5.77
CA VAL A 12 -6.58 8.25 -5.27
C VAL A 12 -5.97 9.26 -6.25
N ILE A 13 -5.91 8.97 -7.55
CA ILE A 13 -5.36 9.90 -8.55
C ILE A 13 -6.12 11.23 -8.53
N LYS A 14 -7.46 11.19 -8.45
CA LYS A 14 -8.28 12.40 -8.38
C LYS A 14 -7.98 13.24 -7.13
N LYS A 15 -7.82 12.62 -5.96
CA LYS A 15 -7.44 13.30 -4.72
C LYS A 15 -6.05 13.93 -4.83
N VAL A 16 -5.08 13.20 -5.40
CA VAL A 16 -3.71 13.69 -5.60
C VAL A 16 -3.67 14.88 -6.55
N ILE A 17 -4.39 14.82 -7.69
CA ILE A 17 -4.51 15.95 -8.62
C ILE A 17 -5.08 17.18 -7.91
N THR A 18 -6.09 16.99 -7.06
CA THR A 18 -6.73 18.08 -6.31
C THR A 18 -5.76 18.71 -5.32
N ALA A 19 -5.03 17.89 -4.56
CA ALA A 19 -4.03 18.36 -3.60
C ALA A 19 -2.88 19.11 -4.29
N LEU A 20 -2.40 18.62 -5.44
CA LEU A 20 -1.37 19.30 -6.24
C LEU A 20 -1.84 20.67 -6.75
N LYS A 21 -3.08 20.77 -7.25
CA LYS A 21 -3.63 22.04 -7.77
C LYS A 21 -3.84 23.09 -6.68
N ASN A 22 -4.18 22.65 -5.47
CA ASN A 22 -4.43 23.53 -4.33
C ASN A 22 -3.17 23.81 -3.50
N GLU A 23 -2.01 23.30 -3.93
CA GLU A 23 -0.75 23.39 -3.16
C GLU A 23 -0.88 22.84 -1.72
N ASP A 24 -1.77 21.87 -1.52
CA ASP A 24 -2.02 21.24 -0.22
C ASP A 24 -1.06 20.06 -0.01
N TYR A 25 0.16 20.40 0.38
CA TYR A 25 1.25 19.44 0.57
C TYR A 25 1.09 18.56 1.81
N SER A 26 0.33 19.01 2.82
CA SER A 26 -0.06 18.20 3.97
C SER A 26 -0.91 17.00 3.54
N THR A 27 -1.93 17.27 2.72
CA THR A 27 -2.83 16.24 2.21
C THR A 27 -2.09 15.24 1.32
N LEU A 28 -1.07 15.66 0.57
CA LEU A 28 -0.25 14.72 -0.22
C LEU A 28 0.51 13.69 0.64
N ALA A 29 1.02 14.10 1.80
CA ALA A 29 1.69 13.18 2.72
C ALA A 29 0.70 12.16 3.33
N GLU A 30 -0.51 12.62 3.68
CA GLU A 30 -1.57 11.74 4.18
C GLU A 30 -2.04 10.75 3.11
N LEU A 31 -2.31 11.24 1.90
CA LEU A 31 -2.69 10.41 0.75
C LEU A 31 -1.62 9.38 0.43
N SER A 32 -0.34 9.74 0.53
CA SER A 32 0.75 8.78 0.36
C SER A 32 0.67 7.62 1.37
N ASN A 33 0.50 7.92 2.65
CA ASN A 33 0.39 6.91 3.69
C ASN A 33 -0.82 5.99 3.48
N HIS A 34 -1.96 6.58 3.08
CA HIS A 34 -3.16 5.82 2.72
C HIS A 34 -2.92 4.91 1.51
N THR A 35 -2.30 5.43 0.45
CA THR A 35 -2.03 4.67 -0.76
C THR A 35 -1.07 3.50 -0.50
N ILE A 36 -0.06 3.68 0.36
CA ILE A 36 0.82 2.58 0.83
C ILE A 36 0.00 1.52 1.59
N HIS A 37 -0.95 1.96 2.40
CA HIS A 37 -1.86 1.05 3.11
C HIS A 37 -2.69 0.21 2.13
N ASP A 38 -3.24 0.80 1.08
CA ASP A 38 -4.09 0.07 0.13
C ASP A 38 -3.27 -0.84 -0.78
N ALA A 39 -2.14 -0.33 -1.30
CA ALA A 39 -1.23 -1.11 -2.13
C ALA A 39 -0.70 -2.36 -1.42
N SER A 40 -0.45 -2.27 -0.11
CA SER A 40 0.00 -3.40 0.69
C SER A 40 -1.06 -4.49 0.88
N ILE A 41 -2.35 -4.15 0.74
CA ILE A 41 -3.46 -5.12 0.75
C ILE A 41 -3.55 -5.85 -0.60
N PHE A 42 -3.48 -5.11 -1.71
CA PHE A 42 -3.73 -5.67 -3.05
C PHE A 42 -2.55 -6.46 -3.64
N GLN A 43 -1.30 -6.07 -3.35
CA GLN A 43 -0.08 -6.71 -3.89
C GLN A 43 -0.03 -6.83 -5.41
N GLU A 44 -0.77 -5.97 -6.10
CA GLU A 44 -0.66 -5.82 -7.54
C GLU A 44 0.30 -4.68 -7.87
N ASP A 45 0.95 -4.79 -9.03
CA ASP A 45 1.97 -3.83 -9.47
C ASP A 45 1.39 -2.41 -9.61
N ASP A 46 0.13 -2.28 -10.03
CA ASP A 46 -0.50 -0.99 -10.32
C ASP A 46 -0.74 -0.14 -9.05
N PRO A 47 -1.40 -0.65 -7.97
CA PRO A 47 -1.47 0.04 -6.68
C PRO A 47 -0.11 0.34 -6.06
N LEU A 48 0.84 -0.60 -6.16
CA LEU A 48 2.19 -0.43 -5.61
C LEU A 48 2.92 0.73 -6.30
N THR A 49 2.83 0.77 -7.63
CA THR A 49 3.38 1.84 -8.46
C THR A 49 2.78 3.19 -8.08
N LEU A 50 1.46 3.25 -7.88
CA LEU A 50 0.78 4.46 -7.43
C LEU A 50 1.24 4.89 -6.04
N ALA A 51 1.31 3.98 -5.07
CA ALA A 51 1.76 4.27 -3.70
C ALA A 51 3.16 4.90 -3.68
N VAL A 52 4.10 4.30 -4.43
CA VAL A 52 5.46 4.82 -4.56
C VAL A 52 5.44 6.19 -5.23
N LEU A 53 4.65 6.37 -6.29
CA LEU A 53 4.55 7.65 -6.99
C LEU A 53 4.05 8.78 -6.07
N VAL A 54 2.94 8.56 -5.37
CA VAL A 54 2.33 9.55 -4.48
C VAL A 54 3.29 9.92 -3.34
N TYR A 55 3.98 8.92 -2.77
CA TYR A 55 5.03 9.16 -1.78
C TYR A 55 6.16 10.02 -2.35
N ALA A 56 6.71 9.62 -3.49
CA ALA A 56 7.84 10.31 -4.09
C ALA A 56 7.48 11.75 -4.45
N LEU A 57 6.26 11.99 -4.96
CA LEU A 57 5.74 13.33 -5.18
C LEU A 57 5.68 14.14 -3.89
N SER A 58 5.08 13.61 -2.81
CA SER A 58 5.00 14.32 -1.53
C SER A 58 6.38 14.75 -1.02
N LYS A 59 7.41 13.88 -1.13
CA LYS A 59 8.76 14.16 -0.66
C LYS A 59 9.55 15.08 -1.57
N VAL A 60 9.42 14.95 -2.89
CA VAL A 60 10.10 15.85 -3.83
C VAL A 60 9.53 17.24 -3.73
N ILE A 61 8.20 17.37 -3.69
CA ILE A 61 7.53 18.66 -3.58
C ILE A 61 7.89 19.35 -2.26
N HIS A 62 7.81 18.64 -1.14
CA HIS A 62 8.20 19.18 0.16
C HIS A 62 9.64 19.72 0.15
N ARG A 63 10.60 18.96 -0.40
CA ARG A 63 12.00 19.40 -0.52
C ARG A 63 12.19 20.55 -1.50
N SER A 64 11.44 20.58 -2.60
CA SER A 64 11.47 21.70 -3.55
C SER A 64 11.03 23.00 -2.85
N ILE A 65 9.97 22.96 -2.06
CA ILE A 65 9.48 24.11 -1.29
C ILE A 65 10.50 24.56 -0.25
N GLU A 66 11.05 23.63 0.55
CA GLU A 66 12.09 23.94 1.54
C GLU A 66 13.32 24.61 0.91
N ARG A 67 13.63 24.26 -0.35
CA ARG A 67 14.77 24.81 -1.10
C ARG A 67 14.41 26.03 -1.96
N GLY A 68 13.16 26.49 -1.95
CA GLY A 68 12.69 27.57 -2.82
C GLY A 68 12.75 27.25 -4.32
N GLN A 69 12.71 25.95 -4.67
CA GLN A 69 12.72 25.46 -6.05
C GLN A 69 11.30 25.21 -6.55
N THR A 70 11.09 25.34 -7.86
CA THR A 70 9.82 24.97 -8.49
C THR A 70 9.55 23.48 -8.32
N ALA A 71 8.36 23.14 -7.83
CA ALA A 71 7.88 21.77 -7.73
C ALA A 71 7.68 21.16 -9.14
N PRO A 72 7.90 19.85 -9.33
CA PRO A 72 7.62 19.19 -10.60
C PRO A 72 6.10 19.22 -10.89
N ASP A 73 5.72 19.63 -12.10
CA ASP A 73 4.33 19.49 -12.55
C ASP A 73 4.02 18.02 -12.87
N ALA A 74 3.36 17.35 -11.93
CA ALA A 74 2.84 16.00 -12.10
C ALA A 74 1.33 15.99 -12.39
N ALA A 75 0.62 17.10 -12.19
CA ALA A 75 -0.84 17.13 -12.26
C ALA A 75 -1.35 16.87 -13.68
N SER A 76 -0.68 17.45 -14.69
CA SER A 76 -1.02 17.24 -16.09
C SER A 76 -0.83 15.79 -16.55
N SER A 77 0.23 15.12 -16.06
CA SER A 77 0.50 13.72 -16.38
C SER A 77 -0.43 12.76 -15.62
N LEU A 78 -0.74 13.05 -14.35
CA LEU A 78 -1.72 12.29 -13.58
C LEU A 78 -3.13 12.40 -14.17
N GLN A 79 -3.49 13.57 -14.72
CA GLN A 79 -4.76 13.74 -15.44
C GLN A 79 -4.84 12.82 -16.66
N LYS A 80 -3.76 12.72 -17.45
CA LYS A 80 -3.68 11.77 -18.57
C LYS A 80 -3.76 10.31 -18.12
N ALA A 81 -3.13 9.98 -17.00
CA ALA A 81 -3.21 8.64 -16.41
C ALA A 81 -4.65 8.30 -15.99
N HIS A 82 -5.35 9.25 -15.36
CA HIS A 82 -6.76 9.11 -14.98
C HIS A 82 -7.66 8.91 -16.21
N GLU A 83 -7.45 9.67 -17.28
CA GLU A 83 -8.21 9.55 -18.54
C GLU A 83 -7.95 8.20 -19.23
N ALA A 84 -6.68 7.78 -19.34
CA ALA A 84 -6.31 6.48 -19.88
C ALA A 84 -7.01 5.34 -19.12
N LEU A 85 -6.96 5.39 -17.79
CA LEU A 85 -7.59 4.37 -16.97
C LEU A 85 -9.11 4.42 -17.06
N THR A 86 -9.74 5.61 -17.13
CA THR A 86 -11.19 5.76 -17.37
C THR A 86 -11.61 5.12 -18.69
N ASN A 87 -10.78 5.22 -19.73
CA ASN A 87 -11.02 4.65 -21.05
C ASN A 87 -10.62 3.17 -21.20
N ASP A 88 -10.40 2.45 -20.08
CA ASP A 88 -9.98 1.04 -20.05
C ASP A 88 -8.61 0.77 -20.71
N ASP A 89 -7.77 1.79 -20.88
CA ASP A 89 -6.41 1.66 -21.42
C ASP A 89 -5.37 1.52 -20.28
N ASP A 90 -5.37 0.33 -19.67
CA ASP A 90 -4.41 -0.03 -18.62
C ASP A 90 -2.95 0.09 -19.06
N ASN A 91 -2.66 -0.14 -20.34
CA ASN A 91 -1.30 -0.09 -20.87
C ASN A 91 -0.81 1.36 -20.97
N ALA A 92 -1.64 2.27 -21.47
CA ALA A 92 -1.32 3.70 -21.47
C ALA A 92 -1.17 4.23 -20.04
N TYR A 93 -2.05 3.83 -19.12
CA TYR A 93 -1.90 4.15 -17.70
C TYR A 93 -0.52 3.73 -17.17
N ARG A 94 -0.13 2.45 -17.35
CA ARG A 94 1.16 1.92 -16.89
C ARG A 94 2.36 2.65 -17.51
N ALA A 95 2.27 2.99 -18.79
CA ALA A 95 3.33 3.73 -19.49
C ALA A 95 3.52 5.13 -18.87
N ILE A 96 2.42 5.86 -18.64
CA ILE A 96 2.44 7.19 -18.03
C ILE A 96 3.00 7.13 -16.61
N MET A 97 2.56 6.16 -15.81
CA MET A 97 3.04 5.98 -14.43
C MET A 97 4.53 5.67 -14.37
N LYS A 98 5.02 4.82 -15.28
CA LYS A 98 6.45 4.49 -15.40
C LYS A 98 7.29 5.72 -15.78
N ASP A 99 6.79 6.54 -16.71
CA ASP A 99 7.47 7.77 -17.11
C ASP A 99 7.49 8.80 -15.96
N LEU A 100 6.39 8.94 -15.23
CA LEU A 100 6.31 9.78 -14.04
C LEU A 100 7.33 9.35 -12.96
N LEU A 101 7.39 8.07 -12.64
CA LEU A 101 8.36 7.54 -11.67
C LEU A 101 9.80 7.74 -12.13
N ARG A 102 10.09 7.56 -13.43
CA ARG A 102 11.43 7.82 -13.98
C ARG A 102 11.80 9.30 -13.81
N ASN A 103 10.88 10.21 -14.12
CA ASN A 103 11.12 11.64 -13.99
C ASN A 103 11.35 12.03 -12.53
N ILE A 104 10.54 11.53 -11.60
CA ILE A 104 10.69 11.82 -10.16
C ILE A 104 11.96 11.19 -9.59
N GLY A 105 12.36 10.01 -10.06
CA GLY A 105 13.61 9.37 -9.66
C GLY A 105 14.87 10.18 -9.98
N GLN A 106 14.79 11.12 -10.94
CA GLN A 106 15.88 12.07 -11.20
C GLN A 106 15.99 13.15 -10.11
N TYR A 107 14.90 13.41 -9.38
CA TYR A 107 14.87 14.38 -8.27
C TYR A 107 15.19 13.76 -6.91
N ASP A 108 15.06 12.43 -6.75
CA ASP A 108 15.26 11.76 -5.46
C ASP A 108 16.08 10.47 -5.54
N ALA A 109 17.32 10.54 -5.09
CA ALA A 109 18.21 9.39 -4.98
C ALA A 109 17.74 8.34 -3.95
N GLN A 110 16.87 8.71 -3.00
CA GLN A 110 16.36 7.80 -1.98
C GLN A 110 15.16 6.96 -2.44
N LEU A 111 14.62 7.20 -3.65
CA LEU A 111 13.45 6.48 -4.19
C LEU A 111 13.58 4.95 -4.09
N LYS A 112 14.80 4.42 -4.28
CA LYS A 112 15.08 2.98 -4.17
C LYS A 112 14.80 2.42 -2.77
N LEU A 113 15.17 3.14 -1.72
CA LEU A 113 14.92 2.72 -0.34
C LEU A 113 13.41 2.70 -0.06
N TYR A 114 12.69 3.71 -0.52
CA TYR A 114 11.23 3.77 -0.37
C TYR A 114 10.52 2.64 -1.12
N ILE A 115 10.95 2.30 -2.34
CA ILE A 115 10.43 1.13 -3.06
C ILE A 115 10.58 -0.14 -2.21
N GLN A 116 11.72 -0.32 -1.55
CA GLN A 116 11.96 -1.47 -0.67
C GLN A 116 11.01 -1.46 0.54
N GLU A 117 10.81 -0.30 1.17
CA GLU A 117 9.89 -0.14 2.29
C GLU A 117 8.44 -0.47 1.92
N VAL A 118 7.93 0.03 0.78
CA VAL A 118 6.56 -0.26 0.34
C VAL A 118 6.40 -1.75 0.03
N ILE A 119 7.38 -2.38 -0.61
CA ILE A 119 7.39 -3.84 -0.85
C ILE A 119 7.38 -4.61 0.49
N GLN A 120 8.15 -4.17 1.47
CA GLN A 120 8.20 -4.81 2.79
C GLN A 120 6.85 -4.70 3.51
N GLN A 121 6.21 -3.54 3.48
CA GLN A 121 4.86 -3.36 4.04
C GLN A 121 3.83 -4.27 3.36
N ALA A 122 3.88 -4.39 2.03
CA ALA A 122 3.02 -5.31 1.28
C ALA A 122 3.19 -6.76 1.72
N ARG A 123 4.44 -7.22 1.92
CA ARG A 123 4.73 -8.56 2.44
C ARG A 123 4.18 -8.77 3.85
N ILE A 124 4.41 -7.83 4.77
CA ILE A 124 3.93 -7.91 6.15
C ILE A 124 2.39 -8.02 6.20
N LYS A 125 1.69 -7.24 5.38
CA LYS A 125 0.22 -7.33 5.29
C LYS A 125 -0.26 -8.65 4.72
N LYS A 126 0.38 -9.17 3.66
CA LYS A 126 0.05 -10.51 3.15
C LYS A 126 0.21 -11.56 4.22
N ALA A 127 1.32 -11.48 4.95
CA ALA A 127 1.66 -12.40 6.02
C ALA A 127 0.56 -12.41 7.09
N SER A 128 0.09 -11.23 7.49
CA SER A 128 -1.05 -11.12 8.41
C SER A 128 -2.28 -11.87 7.90
N LYS A 129 -2.63 -11.73 6.61
CA LYS A 129 -3.80 -12.43 6.02
C LYS A 129 -3.59 -13.94 5.91
N ILE A 130 -2.39 -14.39 5.57
CA ILE A 130 -2.05 -15.83 5.56
C ILE A 130 -2.13 -16.41 6.98
N TYR A 131 -1.67 -15.67 7.98
CA TYR A 131 -1.77 -16.06 9.39
C TYR A 131 -3.23 -16.13 9.87
N GLU A 132 -4.10 -15.19 9.48
CA GLU A 132 -5.54 -15.23 9.79
C GLU A 132 -6.21 -16.53 9.29
N HIS A 133 -5.68 -17.15 8.23
CA HIS A 133 -6.15 -18.45 7.72
C HIS A 133 -5.58 -19.67 8.48
N GLY A 134 -4.92 -19.46 9.63
CA GLY A 134 -4.48 -20.53 10.54
C GLY A 134 -3.08 -21.08 10.28
N ILE A 135 -2.30 -20.45 9.39
CA ILE A 135 -0.90 -20.83 9.15
C ILE A 135 -0.03 -20.20 10.24
N SER A 136 0.92 -20.96 10.80
CA SER A 136 1.76 -20.49 11.90
C SER A 136 2.63 -19.27 11.51
N ILE A 137 2.89 -18.38 12.48
CA ILE A 137 3.75 -17.18 12.29
C ILE A 137 5.10 -17.55 11.69
N ALA A 138 5.75 -18.60 12.20
CA ALA A 138 7.06 -19.03 11.74
C ALA A 138 7.02 -19.45 10.25
N ARG A 139 6.01 -20.24 9.86
CA ARG A 139 5.86 -20.70 8.48
C ARG A 139 5.50 -19.56 7.53
N THR A 140 4.63 -18.65 7.97
CA THR A 140 4.23 -17.48 7.18
C THR A 140 5.38 -16.51 6.98
N ALA A 141 6.18 -16.24 8.01
CA ALA A 141 7.36 -15.38 7.93
C ALA A 141 8.42 -15.97 6.99
N GLU A 142 8.68 -17.28 7.09
CA GLU A 142 9.56 -18.01 6.18
C GLU A 142 9.09 -17.88 4.72
N LEU A 143 7.79 -18.11 4.46
CA LEU A 143 7.21 -18.10 3.11
C LEU A 143 7.32 -16.72 2.42
N LEU A 144 7.28 -15.64 3.18
CA LEU A 144 7.32 -14.27 2.66
C LEU A 144 8.67 -13.57 2.85
N GLY A 145 9.67 -14.28 3.39
CA GLY A 145 11.01 -13.73 3.64
C GLY A 145 10.99 -12.56 4.61
N LEU A 146 10.18 -12.66 5.67
CA LEU A 146 10.07 -11.67 6.75
C LEU A 146 10.71 -12.20 8.03
N SER A 147 11.10 -11.32 8.94
CA SER A 147 11.39 -11.77 10.30
C SER A 147 10.09 -12.10 11.05
N GLN A 148 10.15 -13.10 11.94
CA GLN A 148 9.02 -13.41 12.82
C GLN A 148 8.67 -12.22 13.72
N TRP A 149 9.67 -11.43 14.12
CA TRP A 149 9.48 -10.26 14.98
C TRP A 149 8.69 -9.15 14.27
N GLU A 150 9.01 -8.83 13.02
CA GLU A 150 8.25 -7.85 12.22
C GLU A 150 6.79 -8.27 12.07
N LEU A 151 6.58 -9.55 11.78
CA LEU A 151 5.24 -10.11 11.62
C LEU A 151 4.46 -10.09 12.94
N GLN A 152 5.07 -10.49 14.05
CA GLN A 152 4.46 -10.44 15.39
C GLN A 152 4.11 -9.02 15.81
N ASN A 153 5.02 -8.07 15.60
CA ASN A 153 4.81 -6.66 15.93
C ASN A 153 3.65 -6.05 15.15
N TYR A 154 3.48 -6.43 13.89
CA TYR A 154 2.35 -5.99 13.07
C TYR A 154 1.04 -6.63 13.52
N ILE A 155 1.00 -7.97 13.59
CA ILE A 155 -0.20 -8.73 13.99
C ILE A 155 -0.72 -8.32 15.36
N GLY A 156 0.18 -8.09 16.32
CA GLY A 156 -0.19 -7.69 17.69
C GLY A 156 -0.81 -6.30 17.79
N LYS A 157 -0.66 -5.44 16.77
CA LYS A 157 -1.23 -4.08 16.71
C LYS A 157 -2.51 -4.01 15.88
N THR A 158 -2.74 -4.99 15.01
CA THR A 158 -3.95 -5.05 14.18
C THR A 158 -5.05 -5.81 14.89
N VAL A 159 -6.25 -5.23 14.95
CA VAL A 159 -7.47 -5.97 15.34
C VAL A 159 -7.72 -7.02 14.25
N MET A 160 -7.45 -8.27 14.56
CA MET A 160 -7.74 -9.37 13.65
C MET A 160 -9.21 -9.74 13.80
N ASP A 161 -9.94 -9.75 12.69
CA ASP A 161 -11.34 -10.17 12.62
C ASP A 161 -11.42 -11.71 12.59
N ILE A 162 -10.85 -12.34 13.62
CA ILE A 162 -10.98 -13.77 13.85
C ILE A 162 -12.39 -13.96 14.42
N PRO A 163 -13.27 -14.75 13.77
CA PRO A 163 -14.59 -15.00 14.30
C PRO A 163 -14.49 -15.48 15.75
N HIS A 164 -14.90 -14.63 16.69
CA HIS A 164 -15.03 -14.99 18.09
C HIS A 164 -16.31 -15.80 18.29
N ASP A 165 -16.41 -16.94 17.62
CA ASP A 165 -17.29 -18.02 18.07
C ASP A 165 -16.64 -18.64 19.31
N GLY A 166 -16.67 -17.87 20.40
CA GLY A 166 -16.11 -18.24 21.68
C GLY A 166 -16.90 -19.38 22.28
N ILE A 167 -16.54 -20.62 21.94
CA ILE A 167 -17.00 -21.81 22.63
C ILE A 167 -16.69 -21.60 24.12
N LYS A 168 -17.70 -21.72 24.99
CA LYS A 168 -17.53 -21.51 26.43
C LYS A 168 -16.41 -22.42 26.94
N ALA A 169 -15.61 -21.90 27.89
CA ALA A 169 -14.51 -22.66 28.47
C ALA A 169 -14.95 -24.03 29.02
N THR A 170 -16.19 -24.12 29.52
CA THR A 170 -16.83 -25.37 29.97
C THR A 170 -16.97 -26.40 28.85
N ASP A 171 -17.40 -25.97 27.66
CA ASP A 171 -17.65 -26.83 26.50
C ASP A 171 -16.32 -27.30 25.90
N ARG A 172 -15.31 -26.42 25.90
CA ARG A 172 -13.92 -26.79 25.56
C ARG A 172 -13.37 -27.88 26.49
N LEU A 173 -13.59 -27.73 27.79
CA LEU A 173 -13.07 -28.65 28.81
C LEU A 173 -13.77 -30.01 28.74
N LYS A 174 -15.07 -30.02 28.45
CA LYS A 174 -15.84 -31.25 28.22
C LYS A 174 -15.34 -32.01 26.98
N LYS A 175 -15.16 -31.33 25.85
CA LYS A 175 -14.65 -31.93 24.60
C LYS A 175 -13.23 -32.47 24.76
N ALA A 176 -12.35 -31.76 25.48
CA ALA A 176 -11.01 -32.24 25.78
C ALA A 176 -11.04 -33.53 26.62
N ARG A 177 -11.90 -33.61 27.63
CA ARG A 177 -12.05 -34.83 28.45
C ARG A 177 -12.58 -36.03 27.66
N GLU A 178 -13.41 -35.81 26.64
CA GLU A 178 -13.92 -36.88 25.77
C GLU A 178 -12.84 -37.48 24.86
N LEU A 179 -11.81 -36.71 24.49
CA LEU A 179 -10.69 -37.20 23.66
C LEU A 179 -9.73 -38.15 24.39
N PHE A 180 -9.75 -38.14 25.73
CA PHE A 180 -8.85 -38.93 26.58
C PHE A 180 -9.61 -39.96 27.44
N LYS A 181 -10.85 -40.28 27.07
CA LYS A 181 -11.57 -41.46 27.56
C LYS A 181 -11.38 -42.62 26.61
#